data_AF-A0A1J0GGU7-F1
#
_entry.id   AF-A0A1J0GGU7-F1
#
_cell.length_a   1.000
_cell.length_b   1.000
_cell.length_c   1.000
_cell.angle_alpha   90.00
_cell.angle_beta   90.00
_cell.angle_gamma   90.00
#
_symmetry.space_group_name_H-M   'P 1'
#
loop_
_entity.id
_entity.type
_entity.pdbx_description
1 polymer ?
#
loop_
_entity_poly.entity_id
_entity_poly.type
_entity_poly.pdbx_seq_one_letter_code
_entity_poly.pdbx_strand_id
1 'polypeptide(L)' 'MEVHVFLKGSKKAVIYSGDRIDVLDFEMDKVKYKQIRYFRKGFSKSELVEQESINKIVTIA' A
#
# COMPACT_ATOMS: atom_id res chain seq x y z
N MET A 1 -8.87 -0.35 10.24
CA MET A 1 -7.51 0.15 9.99
C MET A 1 -7.44 0.70 8.57
N GLU A 2 -6.76 1.82 8.38
CA GLU A 2 -6.49 2.38 7.06
C GLU A 2 -5.00 2.60 6.82
N VAL A 3 -4.58 2.45 5.57
CA VAL A 3 -3.24 2.83 5.11
C VAL A 3 -3.40 3.79 3.94
N HIS A 4 -2.82 4.97 4.08
CA HIS A 4 -2.86 6.03 3.09
C HIS A 4 -1.50 6.10 2.39
N VAL A 5 -1.48 5.81 1.10
CA VAL A 5 -0.27 5.86 0.27
C VAL A 5 -0.30 7.13 -0.56
N PHE A 6 0.66 8.01 -0.30
CA PHE A 6 0.82 9.25 -1.06
C PHE A 6 1.83 9.00 -2.17
N LEU A 7 1.39 9.14 -3.42
CA LEU A 7 2.26 9.05 -4.60
C LEU A 7 2.88 10.40 -4.92
N LYS A 8 4.10 10.40 -5.46
CA LYS A 8 4.77 11.60 -5.95
C LYS A 8 3.91 12.28 -7.03
N GLY A 9 3.78 13.60 -6.95
CA GLY A 9 2.96 14.38 -7.88
C GLY A 9 1.45 14.33 -7.61
N SER A 10 0.95 13.45 -6.72
CA SER A 10 -0.46 13.42 -6.33
C SER A 10 -0.68 14.13 -4.99
N LYS A 11 -1.70 14.99 -4.93
CA LYS A 11 -2.18 15.58 -3.66
C LYS A 11 -3.12 14.64 -2.89
N LYS A 12 -3.65 13.60 -3.54
CA LYS A 12 -4.57 12.63 -2.93
C LYS A 12 -3.84 11.33 -2.63
N ALA A 13 -4.13 10.75 -1.46
CA ALA A 13 -3.66 9.42 -1.11
C ALA A 13 -4.53 8.35 -1.78
N VAL A 14 -3.91 7.22 -2.09
CA VAL A 14 -4.62 5.96 -2.32
C VAL A 14 -4.91 5.36 -0.95
N ILE A 15 -6.19 5.13 -0.65
CA ILE A 15 -6.63 4.66 0.66
C ILE A 15 -6.93 3.17 0.58
N TYR A 16 -6.24 2.41 1.41
CA TYR A 16 -6.49 1.00 1.65
C TYR A 16 -7.20 0.87 2.99
N SER A 17 -8.32 0.18 3.03
CA SER A 17 -9.13 0.00 4.25
C SER A 17 -9.46 -1.48 4.48
N GLY A 18 -9.27 -1.95 5.71
CA GLY A 18 -9.57 -3.33 6.06
C GLY A 18 -9.53 -3.61 7.56
N ASP A 19 -9.88 -4.85 7.88
CA ASP A 19 -9.78 -5.44 9.22
C ASP A 19 -8.30 -5.62 9.60
N ARG A 20 -7.46 -5.98 8.62
CA ARG A 20 -6.00 -6.02 8.70
C ARG A 20 -5.40 -5.47 7.41
N ILE A 21 -4.29 -4.75 7.53
CA ILE A 21 -3.48 -4.33 6.39
C ILE A 21 -2.02 -4.65 6.67
N ASP A 22 -1.39 -5.39 5.75
CA ASP A 22 0.03 -5.70 5.77
C ASP A 22 0.73 -4.88 4.66
N VAL A 23 1.82 -4.20 4.99
CA VAL A 23 2.66 -3.46 4.02
C VAL A 23 4.04 -4.09 4.02
N LEU A 24 4.41 -4.75 2.92
CA LEU A 24 5.62 -5.55 2.81
C LEU A 24 6.56 -4.96 1.74
N ASP A 25 7.86 -5.10 1.96
CA ASP A 25 8.86 -4.87 0.92
C ASP A 25 8.88 -6.04 -0.06
N PHE A 26 8.89 -5.72 -1.36
CA PHE A 26 8.89 -6.70 -2.43
C PHE A 26 9.82 -6.24 -3.55
N GLU A 27 10.53 -7.18 -4.18
CA GLU A 27 11.38 -6.90 -5.33
C GLU A 27 11.06 -7.91 -6.44
N MET A 28 10.86 -7.40 -7.66
CA MET A 28 10.60 -8.20 -8.85
C MET A 28 11.33 -7.58 -10.03
N ASP A 29 12.10 -8.38 -10.75
CA ASP A 29 12.92 -7.93 -11.89
C ASP A 29 13.80 -6.72 -11.56
N LYS A 30 14.38 -6.70 -10.35
CA LYS A 30 15.21 -5.61 -9.79
C LYS A 30 14.46 -4.29 -9.53
N VAL A 31 13.14 -4.27 -9.69
CA VAL A 31 12.29 -3.14 -9.34
C VAL A 31 11.72 -3.36 -7.94
N LYS A 32 11.84 -2.33 -7.09
CA LYS A 32 11.36 -2.36 -5.70
C LYS A 32 9.92 -1.87 -5.62
N TYR A 33 9.11 -2.60 -4.89
CA TYR A 33 7.69 -2.33 -4.66
C TYR A 33 7.38 -2.41 -3.17
N LYS A 34 6.32 -1.71 -2.76
CA LYS A 34 5.58 -2.04 -1.56
C LYS A 34 4.37 -2.89 -1.97
N GLN A 35 4.28 -4.10 -1.42
CA GLN A 35 3.09 -4.92 -1.54
C GLN A 35 2.12 -4.58 -0.41
N ILE A 36 0.91 -4.16 -0.77
CA ILE A 36 -0.14 -3.79 0.18
C ILE A 36 -1.22 -4.85 0.14
N ARG A 37 -1.36 -5.59 1.24
CA ARG A 37 -2.36 -6.65 1.40
C ARG A 37 -3.41 -6.15 2.38
N TYR A 38 -4.67 -6.10 1.94
CA TYR A 38 -5.77 -5.68 2.79
C TYR A 38 -6.83 -6.77 2.86
N PHE A 39 -7.28 -7.04 4.09
CA PHE A 39 -8.23 -8.08 4.43
C PHE A 39 -9.53 -7.42 4.86
N ARG A 40 -10.65 -7.82 4.26
CA ARG A 40 -11.98 -7.28 4.58
C ARG A 40 -13.02 -8.37 4.47
N LYS A 41 -13.72 -8.68 5.56
CA LYS A 41 -14.84 -9.64 5.60
C LYS A 41 -14.49 -11.02 4.99
N GLY A 42 -13.30 -11.54 5.28
CA GLY A 42 -12.85 -12.84 4.79
C GLY A 42 -12.26 -12.85 3.38
N PHE A 43 -12.24 -11.71 2.69
CA PHE A 43 -11.55 -11.55 1.42
C PHE A 43 -10.20 -10.85 1.62
N SER A 44 -9.22 -11.23 0.82
CA SER A 44 -7.92 -10.55 0.74
C SER A 44 -7.66 -10.05 -0.66
N LYS A 45 -7.13 -8.84 -0.78
CA LYS A 45 -6.60 -8.32 -2.05
C LYS A 45 -5.18 -7.80 -1.82
N SER A 46 -4.36 -7.93 -2.86
CA SER A 46 -2.97 -7.48 -2.87
C SER A 46 -2.75 -6.53 -4.04
N GLU A 47 -2.05 -5.43 -3.79
CA GLU A 47 -1.62 -4.48 -4.82
C GLU A 47 -0.13 -4.20 -4.68
N LEU A 48 0.55 -3.98 -5.80
CA LEU A 48 1.95 -3.57 -5.85
C LEU A 48 2.02 -2.09 -6.19
N VAL A 49 2.75 -1.34 -5.37
CA VAL A 49 3.03 0.08 -5.61
C VAL A 49 4.53 0.25 -5.72
N GLU A 50 5.00 0.77 -6.85
CA GLU A 50 6.44 0.95 -7.09
C GLU A 50 7.03 1.92 -6.05
N GLN A 51 8.10 1.49 -5.38
CA GLN A 51 8.66 2.21 -4.24
C GLN A 51 9.14 3.61 -4.64
N GLU A 52 9.67 3.77 -5.86
CA GLU A 52 10.13 5.07 -6.35
C GLU A 52 8.98 6.06 -6.58
N SER A 53 7.76 5.57 -6.84
CA SER A 53 6.57 6.40 -7.01
C SER A 53 5.96 6.88 -5.68
N ILE A 54 6.35 6.27 -4.56
CA ILE A 54 5.80 6.57 -3.23
C ILE A 54 6.53 7.78 -2.64
N ASN A 55 5.75 8.74 -2.14
CA ASN A 55 6.23 9.86 -1.35
C ASN A 55 6.25 9.50 0.15
N LYS A 56 5.13 8.98 0.67
CA LYS A 56 5.03 8.49 2.05
C LYS A 56 3.87 7.52 2.22
N ILE A 57 3.94 6.71 3.27
CA ILE A 57 2.86 5.81 3.71
C ILE A 57 2.49 6.22 5.14
N VAL A 58 1.21 6.39 5.40
CA VAL A 58 0.68 6.74 6.72
C VAL A 58 -0.32 5.68 7.14
N THR A 59 -0.12 5.11 8.32
CA THR A 59 -1.07 4.17 8.94
C THR A 59 -2.00 4.93 9.85
N ILE A 60 -3.31 4.73 9.69
CA ILE A 60 -4.35 5.25 10.57
C ILE A 60 -4.98 4.05 11.28
N ALA A 61 -4.71 3.96 12.58
CA ALA A 61 -5.22 2.92 13.46
C ALA A 61 -6.66 3.23 13.90
#